data_AF-S6BSB0-F1
#
_entry.id   AF-S6BSB0-F1
#
_cell.length_a   1.000
_cell.length_b   1.000
_cell.length_c   1.000
_cell.angle_alpha   90.00
_cell.angle_beta   90.00
_cell.angle_gamma   90.00
#
_symmetry.space_group_name_H-M   'P 1'
#
loop_
_entity.id
_entity.type
_entity.pdbx_description
1 polymer ?
#
loop_
_entity_poly.entity_id
_entity_poly.type
_entity_poly.pdbx_seq_one_letter_code
_entity_poly.pdbx_strand_id
1 'polypeptide(L)'
;MAADGRSWPGELLDISLRGALMRTEQTPLPAVGSQGVADIALCDDPDYLIRMQVEVCRTEARHIALRVTGIDIEEACQLRRLVELNAGDPELLARELEELSAN
;
A
#
# COMPACT_ATOMS: atom_id res chain seq x y z
N MET A 1 5.51 3.29 -6.88
CA MET A 1 6.44 3.10 -5.74
C MET A 1 7.83 3.56 -6.15
N ALA A 2 8.57 4.18 -5.24
CA ALA A 2 9.97 4.58 -5.44
C ALA A 2 10.87 4.07 -4.30
N ALA A 3 12.03 3.52 -4.63
CA ALA A 3 13.02 2.96 -3.72
C ALA A 3 14.41 2.98 -4.40
N ASP A 4 15.49 3.09 -3.61
CA ASP A 4 16.88 3.06 -4.11
C ASP A 4 17.15 4.02 -5.30
N GLY A 5 16.52 5.20 -5.28
CA GLY A 5 16.65 6.22 -6.34
C GLY A 5 15.98 5.86 -7.67
N ARG A 6 15.12 4.82 -7.70
CA ARG A 6 14.34 4.40 -8.86
C ARG A 6 12.85 4.40 -8.57
N SER A 7 12.04 4.48 -9.63
CA SER A 7 10.59 4.43 -9.56
C SER A 7 10.04 3.27 -10.37
N TRP A 8 9.03 2.61 -9.81
CA TRP A 8 8.20 1.59 -10.42
C TRP A 8 6.77 2.13 -10.46
N PRO A 9 6.37 2.78 -11.57
CA PRO A 9 4.97 3.11 -11.81
C PRO A 9 4.21 1.80 -12.10
N GLY A 10 2.93 1.77 -11.77
CA GLY A 10 2.15 0.55 -11.94
C GLY A 10 0.73 0.70 -11.45
N GLU A 11 0.01 -0.41 -11.51
CA GLU A 11 -1.37 -0.52 -11.11
C GLU A 11 -1.45 -1.09 -9.70
N LEU A 12 -2.25 -0.47 -8.85
CA LEU A 12 -2.61 -1.01 -7.55
C LEU A 12 -3.59 -2.17 -7.76
N LEU A 13 -3.26 -3.34 -7.21
CA LEU A 13 -4.13 -4.52 -7.26
C LEU A 13 -4.90 -4.71 -5.96
N ASP A 14 -4.26 -4.42 -4.83
CA ASP A 14 -4.84 -4.58 -3.49
C ASP A 14 -4.18 -3.57 -2.54
N ILE A 15 -4.93 -3.10 -1.54
CA ILE A 15 -4.47 -2.19 -0.50
C ILE A 15 -5.16 -2.48 0.83
N SER A 16 -4.36 -2.46 1.89
CA SER A 16 -4.80 -2.59 3.28
C SER A 16 -3.99 -1.64 4.16
N LEU A 17 -4.35 -1.53 5.43
CA LEU A 17 -3.55 -0.77 6.41
C LEU A 17 -2.13 -1.34 6.61
N ARG A 18 -1.88 -2.60 6.23
CA ARG A 18 -0.57 -3.26 6.40
C ARG A 18 0.34 -3.15 5.20
N GLY A 19 -0.22 -2.86 4.03
CA GLY A 19 0.51 -3.11 2.79
C GLY A 19 -0.33 -2.92 1.56
N ALA A 20 0.36 -3.04 0.42
CA ALA A 20 -0.23 -2.94 -0.89
C ALA A 20 0.39 -3.97 -1.82
N LEU A 21 -0.41 -4.46 -2.76
CA LEU A 21 0.04 -5.26 -3.87
C LEU A 21 -0.08 -4.42 -5.14
N MET A 22 1.01 -4.31 -5.90
CA MET A 22 0.99 -3.62 -7.18
C MET A 22 1.60 -4.44 -8.30
N ARG A 23 1.15 -4.18 -9.53
CA ARG A 23 1.72 -4.71 -10.77
C ARG A 23 2.45 -3.62 -11.52
N THR A 24 3.65 -3.92 -12.02
CA THR A 24 4.43 -3.00 -12.85
C THR A 24 5.01 -3.72 -14.08
N GLU A 25 5.08 -2.98 -15.19
CA GLU A 25 5.79 -3.40 -16.40
C GLU A 25 7.29 -3.06 -16.34
N GLN A 26 7.71 -2.30 -15.32
CA GLN A 26 9.07 -1.81 -15.16
C GLN A 26 10.00 -2.94 -14.71
N THR A 27 11.12 -3.10 -15.42
CA THR A 27 12.19 -4.04 -15.07
C THR A 27 13.54 -3.33 -14.95
N PRO A 28 14.45 -3.79 -14.07
CA PRO A 28 14.26 -4.87 -13.10
C PRO A 28 13.32 -4.45 -11.96
N LEU A 29 12.69 -5.43 -11.30
CA LEU A 29 11.92 -5.22 -10.08
C LEU A 29 12.86 -4.77 -8.93
N PRO A 30 12.32 -4.09 -7.89
CA PRO A 30 13.11 -3.72 -6.72
C PRO A 30 13.62 -4.97 -5.98
N ALA A 31 14.69 -4.81 -5.20
CA ALA A 31 15.16 -5.88 -4.33
C ALA A 31 14.20 -6.06 -3.14
N VAL A 32 14.06 -7.31 -2.69
CA VAL A 32 13.36 -7.59 -1.42
C VAL A 32 14.17 -6.98 -0.28
N GLY A 33 13.48 -6.32 0.65
CA GLY A 33 14.05 -5.56 1.76
C GLY A 33 14.30 -4.08 1.46
N SER A 34 14.21 -3.64 0.19
CA SER A 34 14.35 -2.23 -0.17
C SER A 34 13.27 -1.39 0.53
N GLN A 35 13.68 -0.29 1.15
CA GLN A 35 12.80 0.71 1.74
C GLN A 35 12.46 1.78 0.71
N GLY A 36 11.23 2.27 0.73
CA GLY A 36 10.76 3.22 -0.26
C GLY A 36 9.50 3.95 0.16
N VAL A 37 8.93 4.67 -0.81
CA VAL A 37 7.67 5.39 -0.68
C VAL A 37 6.72 4.91 -1.77
N ALA A 38 5.47 4.63 -1.38
CA ALA A 38 4.39 4.39 -2.31
C ALA A 38 3.44 5.59 -2.30
N ASP A 39 3.27 6.17 -3.48
CA ASP A 39 2.24 7.16 -3.77
C ASP A 39 1.12 6.43 -4.52
N ILE A 40 -0.07 6.40 -3.91
CA ILE A 40 -1.21 5.63 -4.39
C ILE A 40 -2.37 6.61 -4.64
N ALA A 41 -2.74 6.77 -5.90
CA ALA A 41 -3.94 7.50 -6.28
C ALA A 41 -5.15 6.56 -6.22
N LEU A 42 -6.16 6.91 -5.42
CA LEU A 42 -7.37 6.08 -5.25
C LEU A 42 -8.49 6.45 -6.23
N CYS A 43 -8.44 7.65 -6.79
CA CYS A 43 -9.31 8.12 -7.86
C CYS A 43 -8.56 9.16 -8.71
N ASP A 44 -9.24 9.68 -9.74
CA ASP A 44 -8.67 10.71 -10.63
C ASP A 44 -8.56 12.09 -9.96
N ASP A 45 -9.02 12.23 -8.71
CA ASP A 45 -8.89 13.44 -7.92
C ASP A 45 -7.50 13.47 -7.23
N PRO A 46 -6.64 14.45 -7.57
CA PRO A 46 -5.29 14.54 -7.01
C PRO A 46 -5.26 14.78 -5.50
N ASP A 47 -6.37 15.21 -4.89
CA ASP A 47 -6.48 15.39 -3.44
C ASP A 47 -6.58 14.05 -2.69
N TYR A 48 -6.86 12.93 -3.40
CA TYR A 48 -6.95 11.58 -2.84
C TYR A 48 -5.71 10.74 -3.16
N LEU A 49 -4.55 11.28 -2.79
CA LEU A 49 -3.27 10.60 -2.85
C LEU A 49 -2.88 10.08 -1.46
N ILE A 50 -2.72 8.77 -1.32
CA ILE A 50 -2.14 8.17 -0.11
C ILE A 50 -0.66 8.01 -0.33
N ARG A 51 0.13 8.65 0.54
CA ARG A 51 1.57 8.47 0.63
C ARG A 51 1.91 7.62 1.85
N MET A 52 2.74 6.60 1.66
CA MET A 52 3.18 5.69 2.74
C MET A 52 4.64 5.27 2.54
N GLN A 53 5.35 5.14 3.66
CA GLN A 53 6.65 4.46 3.73
C GLN A 53 6.43 2.96 3.68
N VAL A 54 7.21 2.27 2.85
CA VAL A 54 7.04 0.84 2.59
C VAL A 54 8.36 0.10 2.52
N GLU A 55 8.29 -1.19 2.79
CA GLU A 55 9.33 -2.17 2.50
C GLU A 55 8.85 -3.15 1.44
N VAL A 56 9.73 -3.50 0.50
CA VAL A 56 9.47 -4.55 -0.48
C VAL A 56 9.61 -5.91 0.19
N CYS A 57 8.49 -6.60 0.43
CA CYS A 57 8.50 -7.92 1.08
C CYS A 57 8.69 -9.08 0.09
N ARG A 58 8.19 -8.91 -1.15
CA ARG A 58 8.24 -9.96 -2.16
C ARG A 58 8.17 -9.33 -3.55
N THR A 59 8.96 -9.87 -4.47
CA THR A 59 8.86 -9.57 -5.90
C THR A 59 8.72 -10.88 -6.68
N GLU A 60 7.75 -10.95 -7.59
CA GLU A 60 7.52 -12.13 -8.43
C GLU A 60 6.91 -11.72 -9.76
N ALA A 61 7.58 -12.11 -10.86
CA ALA A 61 7.22 -11.77 -12.23
C ALA A 61 7.08 -10.26 -12.47
N ARG A 62 5.90 -9.69 -12.24
CA ARG A 62 5.56 -8.27 -12.39
C ARG A 62 4.89 -7.69 -11.15
N HIS A 63 4.83 -8.46 -10.08
CA HIS A 63 4.17 -8.08 -8.83
C HIS A 63 5.20 -7.64 -7.80
N ILE A 64 4.86 -6.60 -7.07
CA ILE A 64 5.61 -6.08 -5.92
C ILE A 64 4.65 -6.08 -4.74
N ALA A 65 4.96 -6.88 -3.72
CA ALA A 65 4.26 -6.86 -2.45
C ALA A 65 4.99 -5.92 -1.49
N LEU A 66 4.24 -4.95 -0.95
CA LEU A 66 4.73 -3.89 -0.09
C LEU A 66 4.14 -4.07 1.31
N ARG A 67 4.98 -3.90 2.34
CA ARG A 67 4.53 -3.75 3.72
C ARG A 67 4.69 -2.29 4.12
N VAL A 68 3.66 -1.71 4.71
CA VAL A 68 3.70 -0.37 5.30
C VAL A 68 4.65 -0.40 6.50
N THR A 69 5.64 0.47 6.48
CA THR A 69 6.58 0.68 7.60
C THR A 69 6.32 2.01 8.30
N GLY A 70 5.60 2.93 7.66
CA GLY A 70 5.15 4.19 8.23
C GLY A 70 4.11 4.84 7.33
N ILE A 71 3.15 5.52 7.95
CA ILE A 71 2.12 6.30 7.26
C ILE A 71 1.75 7.46 8.17
N ASP A 72 1.58 8.64 7.58
CA ASP A 72 1.16 9.82 8.31
C ASP A 72 -0.31 9.67 8.76
N ILE A 73 -0.69 10.31 9.86
CA ILE A 73 -1.99 10.10 10.50
C ILE A 73 -3.16 10.46 9.58
N GLU A 74 -2.99 11.48 8.75
CA GLU A 74 -4.00 11.97 7.82
C GLU A 74 -4.26 10.93 6.71
N GLU A 75 -3.20 10.45 6.06
CA GLU A 75 -3.24 9.38 5.07
C GLU A 75 -3.76 8.06 5.66
N ALA A 76 -3.41 7.74 6.91
CA ALA A 76 -3.93 6.56 7.60
C ALA A 76 -5.44 6.65 7.85
N CYS A 77 -5.94 7.84 8.24
CA CYS A 77 -7.37 8.07 8.41
C CYS A 77 -8.13 7.95 7.08
N GLN A 78 -7.56 8.50 6.00
CA GLN A 78 -8.15 8.37 4.66
C GLN A 78 -8.18 6.91 4.21
N LEU A 79 -7.07 6.17 4.37
CA LEU A 79 -6.99 4.76 4.01
C LEU A 79 -8.00 3.93 4.79
N ARG A 80 -8.07 4.13 6.12
CA ARG A 80 -9.05 3.44 6.96
C ARG A 80 -10.47 3.72 6.50
N ARG A 81 -10.79 4.97 6.15
CA ARG A 81 -12.11 5.32 5.63
C ARG A 81 -12.43 4.61 4.31
N LEU A 82 -11.44 4.47 3.43
CA LEU A 82 -11.60 3.72 2.19
C LEU A 82 -11.82 2.22 2.46
N VAL A 83 -11.03 1.63 3.36
CA VAL A 83 -11.20 0.22 3.76
C VAL A 83 -12.59 0.00 4.37
N GLU A 84 -13.05 0.90 5.24
CA GLU A 84 -14.41 0.89 5.81
C GLU A 84 -15.50 0.92 4.72
N LEU A 85 -15.34 1.78 3.71
CA LEU A 85 -16.29 1.90 2.60
C LEU A 85 -16.29 0.65 1.72
N ASN A 86 -15.11 0.08 1.45
CA ASN A 86 -14.99 -1.14 0.65
C ASN A 86 -15.52 -2.38 1.39
N ALA A 87 -15.38 -2.43 2.71
CA ALA A 87 -15.88 -3.53 3.52
C ALA A 87 -17.41 -3.58 3.60
N GLY A 88 -18.09 -2.43 3.49
CA GLY A 88 -19.55 -2.31 3.56
C GLY A 88 -20.18 -2.71 4.91
N ASP A 89 -19.41 -3.32 5.80
CA ASP A 89 -19.79 -3.84 7.11
C ASP A 89 -18.73 -3.46 8.17
N PRO A 90 -19.10 -2.68 9.21
CA PRO A 90 -18.23 -2.30 10.31
C PRO A 90 -17.61 -3.49 11.07
N GLU A 91 -18.25 -4.66 11.07
CA GLU A 91 -17.72 -5.86 11.74
C GLU A 91 -16.50 -6.43 11.01
N LEU A 92 -16.40 -6.27 9.68
CA LEU A 92 -15.26 -6.73 8.89
C LEU A 92 -14.00 -5.91 9.21
N LEU A 93 -14.16 -4.59 9.38
CA LEU A 93 -13.07 -3.69 9.78
C LEU A 93 -12.56 -4.03 11.19
N ALA A 94 -13.46 -4.29 12.14
CA ALA A 94 -13.09 -4.64 13.51
C ALA A 94 -12.19 -5.89 13.55
N ARG A 95 -12.48 -6.89 12.69
CA ARG A 95 -11.65 -8.10 12.56
C ARG A 95 -10.26 -7.80 11.99
N GLU A 96 -10.14 -6.98 10.94
CA GLU A 96 -8.82 -6.60 10.41
C GLU A 96 -7.99 -5.83 11.45
N LEU A 97 -8.64 -4.99 12.25
CA LEU A 97 -8.00 -4.24 13.33
C LEU A 97 -7.54 -5.16 14.47
N GLU A 98 -8.33 -6.18 14.82
CA GLU A 98 -7.95 -7.21 15.79
C GLU A 98 -6.74 -7.99 15.30
N GLU A 99 -6.75 -8.44 14.03
CA GLU A 99 -5.59 -9.11 13.45
C GLU A 99 -4.35 -8.21 13.52
N LEU A 100 -4.50 -6.87 13.38
CA LEU A 100 -3.41 -5.88 13.36
C LEU A 100 -2.75 -5.72 14.72
N SER A 101 -3.51 -5.89 15.80
CA SER A 101 -3.03 -5.82 17.18
C SER A 101 -2.42 -7.12 17.71
N ALA A 102 -2.60 -8.24 17.00
CA ALA A 102 -2.26 -9.57 17.48
C ALA A 102 -0.81 -10.03 17.18
N ASN A 103 0.11 -9.12 16.83
CA ASN A 103 1.53 -9.43 16.61
C ASN A 103 2.45 -8.58 17.51
#